data_AF-A0A968MGW0-F1
#
_entry.id   AF-A0A968MGW0-F1
#
_cell.length_a   1.000
_cell.length_b   1.000
_cell.length_c   1.000
_cell.angle_alpha   90.00
_cell.angle_beta   90.00
_cell.angle_gamma   90.00
#
_symmetry.space_group_name_H-M   'P 1'
#
loop_
_entity.id
_entity.type
_entity.pdbx_description
1 polymer ?
#
loop_
_entity_poly.entity_id
_entity_poly.type
_entity_poly.pdbx_seq_one_letter_code
_entity_poly.pdbx_strand_id
1 'polypeptide(L)'
;MKRSFNGYPREEWTRNEFENLSDLIYDASKIRVSLDTLRRLYGHKKITSSDYKPHPATKNALAQFLGYENWMEFVAKINKEQKTENRFFQNIFPFFRKDYTLIFIVSIVLIGLSIFLGFFFFKTGKEKVEFSASSFEGYPPHTVNFSYDISNIQDSVYLQFDEPNKTKVLLNEVSGTISHSFIIPKIYHIQLLKKRRESSFGYKN
;
A
#
# COMPACT_ATOMS: atom_id res chain seq x y z
N MET A 1 2.91 -31.48 -17.79
CA MET A 1 2.83 -32.74 -18.57
C MET A 1 1.37 -33.10 -18.78
N LYS A 2 0.83 -32.96 -19.99
CA LYS A 2 -0.48 -33.55 -20.34
C LYS A 2 -0.30 -35.05 -20.43
N ARG A 3 -0.74 -35.80 -19.43
CA ARG A 3 -0.70 -37.27 -19.43
C ARG A 3 -1.93 -37.77 -20.18
N SER A 4 -1.80 -38.03 -21.47
CA SER A 4 -2.81 -38.74 -22.27
C SER A 4 -2.67 -40.24 -22.06
N PHE A 5 -3.78 -40.96 -21.96
CA PHE A 5 -3.81 -42.42 -21.96
C PHE A 5 -4.51 -42.87 -23.24
N ASN A 6 -3.89 -43.80 -23.96
CA ASN A 6 -4.41 -44.29 -25.24
C ASN A 6 -4.68 -43.17 -26.29
N GLY A 7 -3.90 -42.08 -26.26
CA GLY A 7 -4.04 -40.95 -27.19
C GLY A 7 -5.07 -39.88 -26.78
N TYR A 8 -5.88 -40.13 -25.75
CA TYR A 8 -6.92 -39.19 -25.29
C TYR A 8 -6.52 -38.45 -24.01
N PRO A 9 -6.79 -37.13 -23.90
CA PRO A 9 -6.62 -36.39 -22.66
C PRO A 9 -7.61 -36.91 -21.61
N ARG A 10 -7.24 -36.78 -20.33
CA ARG A 10 -7.99 -37.32 -19.19
C ARG A 10 -9.46 -36.90 -19.22
N GLU A 11 -9.70 -35.66 -19.62
CA GLU A 11 -11.00 -35.00 -19.66
C GLU A 11 -11.96 -35.61 -20.70
N GLU A 12 -11.43 -36.29 -21.72
CA GLU A 12 -12.20 -36.87 -22.84
C GLU A 12 -12.42 -38.38 -22.71
N TRP A 13 -11.98 -38.99 -21.60
CA TRP A 13 -12.12 -40.43 -21.43
C TRP A 13 -13.58 -40.87 -21.42
N THR A 14 -13.89 -41.79 -22.32
CA THR A 14 -15.17 -42.47 -22.42
C THR A 14 -15.17 -43.73 -21.55
N ARG A 15 -16.29 -44.46 -21.57
CA ARG A 15 -16.43 -45.73 -20.87
C ARG A 15 -15.32 -46.73 -21.24
N ASN A 16 -14.92 -46.77 -22.51
CA ASN A 16 -13.97 -47.76 -23.03
C ASN A 16 -12.57 -47.54 -22.45
N GLU A 17 -12.10 -46.29 -22.30
CA GLU A 17 -10.80 -45.97 -21.72
C GLU A 17 -10.74 -46.38 -20.24
N PHE A 18 -11.83 -46.20 -19.51
CA PHE A 18 -11.92 -46.64 -18.12
C PHE A 18 -12.02 -48.17 -18.00
N GLU A 19 -12.63 -48.87 -18.96
CA GLU A 19 -12.67 -50.34 -19.02
C GLU A 19 -11.26 -50.89 -19.28
N ASN A 20 -10.57 -50.37 -20.30
CA ASN A 20 -9.19 -50.71 -20.60
C ASN A 20 -8.26 -50.45 -19.41
N LEU A 21 -8.42 -49.32 -18.71
CA LEU A 21 -7.65 -49.03 -17.50
C LEU A 21 -7.96 -50.01 -16.36
N SER A 22 -9.23 -50.40 -16.20
CA SER A 22 -9.62 -51.40 -15.19
C SER A 22 -8.96 -52.75 -15.44
N ASP A 23 -8.90 -53.18 -16.70
CA ASP A 23 -8.29 -54.44 -17.09
C ASP A 23 -6.76 -54.40 -16.91
N LEU A 24 -6.10 -53.31 -17.30
CA LEU A 24 -4.66 -53.14 -17.06
C LEU A 24 -4.29 -53.15 -15.56
N ILE A 25 -5.10 -52.49 -14.72
CA ILE A 25 -4.89 -52.52 -13.26
C ILE A 25 -5.09 -53.94 -12.74
N TYR A 26 -6.11 -54.64 -13.23
CA TYR A 26 -6.36 -56.03 -12.86
C TYR A 26 -5.21 -56.95 -13.27
N ASP A 27 -4.65 -56.77 -14.47
CA ASP A 27 -3.53 -57.59 -14.94
C ASP A 27 -2.29 -57.45 -14.05
N ALA A 28 -2.00 -56.23 -13.61
CA ALA A 28 -0.86 -55.91 -12.75
C ALA A 28 -1.05 -56.29 -11.27
N SER A 29 -2.26 -56.14 -10.72
CA SER A 29 -2.52 -56.29 -9.28
C SER A 29 -3.34 -57.52 -8.89
N LYS A 30 -4.00 -58.15 -9.87
CA LYS A 30 -5.05 -59.18 -9.68
C LYS A 30 -6.24 -58.72 -8.82
N ILE A 31 -6.39 -57.41 -8.60
CA ILE A 31 -7.50 -56.81 -7.86
C ILE A 31 -8.42 -56.09 -8.84
N ARG A 32 -9.71 -56.48 -8.90
CA ARG A 32 -10.69 -55.84 -9.78
C ARG A 32 -11.11 -54.49 -9.20
N VAL A 33 -10.84 -53.40 -9.91
CA VAL A 33 -11.30 -52.06 -9.57
C VAL A 33 -12.47 -51.68 -10.46
N SER A 34 -13.62 -51.33 -9.87
CA SER A 34 -14.81 -51.01 -10.65
C SER A 34 -14.64 -49.75 -11.50
N LEU A 35 -15.31 -49.73 -12.66
CA LEU A 35 -15.36 -48.57 -13.56
C LEU A 35 -15.80 -47.29 -12.82
N ASP A 36 -16.78 -47.45 -11.93
CA ASP A 36 -17.35 -46.35 -11.17
C ASP A 36 -16.35 -45.76 -10.17
N THR A 37 -15.53 -46.62 -9.55
CA THR A 37 -14.43 -46.22 -8.68
C THR A 37 -13.39 -45.42 -9.46
N LEU A 38 -12.99 -45.89 -10.65
CA LEU A 38 -12.03 -45.16 -11.49
C LEU A 38 -12.60 -43.82 -11.95
N ARG A 39 -13.84 -43.78 -12.42
CA ARG A 39 -14.51 -42.53 -12.81
C ARG A 39 -14.59 -41.53 -11.67
N ARG A 40 -14.84 -41.97 -10.43
CA ARG A 40 -14.79 -41.11 -9.23
C ARG A 40 -13.39 -40.58 -8.96
N LEU A 41 -12.36 -41.43 -9.02
CA LEU A 41 -10.95 -41.02 -8.82
C LEU A 41 -10.46 -40.01 -9.86
N TYR A 42 -11.03 -40.05 -11.05
CA TYR A 42 -10.69 -39.16 -12.16
C TYR A 42 -11.64 -37.94 -12.28
N GLY A 43 -12.68 -37.83 -11.45
CA GLY A 43 -13.62 -36.69 -11.44
C GLY A 43 -14.78 -36.76 -12.44
N HIS A 44 -14.94 -37.88 -13.17
CA HIS A 44 -15.99 -38.09 -14.18
C HIS A 44 -17.33 -38.60 -13.59
N LYS A 45 -17.46 -38.60 -12.26
CA LYS A 45 -18.70 -38.89 -11.53
C LYS A 45 -18.81 -38.03 -10.30
N LYS A 46 -20.01 -37.50 -10.04
CA LYS A 46 -20.31 -36.73 -8.82
C LYS A 46 -20.00 -37.57 -7.59
N ILE A 47 -19.14 -37.01 -6.74
CA ILE A 47 -18.82 -37.59 -5.45
C ILE A 47 -19.77 -36.96 -4.43
N THR A 48 -20.52 -37.79 -3.70
CA THR A 48 -21.51 -37.33 -2.70
C THR A 48 -20.87 -36.70 -1.47
N SER A 49 -19.56 -36.87 -1.26
CA SER A 49 -18.80 -36.33 -0.13
C SER A 49 -17.45 -35.83 -0.61
N SER A 50 -16.98 -34.67 -0.16
CA SER A 50 -15.71 -34.06 -0.58
C SER A 50 -14.48 -34.95 -0.35
N ASP A 51 -14.59 -35.95 0.52
CA ASP A 51 -13.48 -36.80 0.98
C ASP A 51 -13.66 -38.26 0.55
N TYR A 52 -13.90 -38.54 -0.73
CA TYR A 52 -13.97 -39.93 -1.20
C TYR A 52 -12.63 -40.64 -0.99
N LYS A 53 -12.62 -41.56 -0.03
CA LYS A 53 -11.49 -42.42 0.27
C LYS A 53 -11.73 -43.78 -0.39
N PRO A 54 -10.97 -44.15 -1.44
CA PRO A 54 -11.10 -45.48 -2.03
C PRO A 54 -10.74 -46.55 -1.00
N HIS A 55 -11.31 -47.75 -1.18
CA HIS A 55 -11.04 -48.89 -0.32
C HIS A 55 -9.53 -49.23 -0.30
N PRO A 56 -8.95 -49.71 0.82
CA PRO A 56 -7.53 -50.07 0.89
C PRO A 56 -7.07 -51.01 -0.23
N ALA A 57 -7.89 -52.01 -0.59
CA ALA A 57 -7.60 -52.90 -1.72
C ALA A 57 -7.46 -52.15 -3.05
N THR A 58 -8.31 -51.15 -3.31
CA THR A 58 -8.20 -50.30 -4.50
C THR A 58 -6.91 -49.48 -4.49
N LYS A 59 -6.51 -48.96 -3.33
CA LYS A 59 -5.24 -48.24 -3.18
C LYS A 59 -4.03 -49.13 -3.49
N ASN A 60 -4.05 -50.36 -2.98
CA ASN A 60 -3.02 -51.36 -3.28
C ASN A 60 -2.98 -51.70 -4.77
N ALA A 61 -4.14 -51.92 -5.40
CA ALA A 61 -4.23 -52.20 -6.83
C ALA A 61 -3.58 -51.10 -7.69
N LEU A 62 -3.84 -49.84 -7.33
CA LEU A 62 -3.25 -48.68 -8.01
C LEU A 62 -1.75 -48.57 -7.76
N ALA A 63 -1.27 -48.86 -6.54
CA ALA A 63 0.16 -48.86 -6.24
C ALA A 63 0.90 -49.95 -7.04
N GLN A 64 0.32 -51.16 -7.12
CA GLN A 64 0.86 -52.28 -7.90
C GLN A 64 0.87 -52.01 -9.39
N PHE A 65 -0.18 -51.38 -9.91
CA PHE A 65 -0.21 -50.91 -11.30
C PHE A 65 0.92 -49.90 -11.61
N LEU A 66 1.34 -49.10 -10.63
CA LEU A 66 2.47 -48.18 -10.75
C LEU A 66 3.85 -48.84 -10.50
N GLY A 67 3.89 -50.16 -10.25
CA GLY A 67 5.13 -50.92 -10.02
C GLY A 67 5.60 -50.97 -8.57
N TYR A 68 4.76 -50.64 -7.60
CA TYR A 68 5.05 -50.72 -6.17
C TYR A 68 4.42 -51.97 -5.55
N GLU A 69 5.01 -52.55 -4.51
CA GLU A 69 4.50 -53.77 -3.86
C GLU A 69 3.11 -53.55 -3.26
N ASN A 70 2.90 -52.40 -2.61
CA ASN A 70 1.66 -52.03 -1.96
C ASN A 70 1.54 -50.51 -1.76
N TRP A 71 0.37 -50.06 -1.30
CA TRP A 71 0.10 -48.63 -1.09
C TRP A 71 1.04 -47.98 -0.07
N MET A 72 1.46 -48.70 0.98
CA MET A 72 2.34 -48.13 1.99
C MET A 72 3.74 -47.87 1.43
N GLU A 73 4.27 -48.79 0.63
CA GLU A 73 5.56 -48.60 -0.04
C GLU A 73 5.53 -47.40 -1.00
N PHE A 74 4.46 -47.27 -1.78
CA PHE A 74 4.24 -46.12 -2.67
C PHE A 74 4.28 -44.79 -1.90
N VAL A 75 3.52 -44.68 -0.80
CA VAL A 75 3.49 -43.47 0.02
C VAL A 75 4.85 -43.20 0.65
N ALA A 76 5.55 -44.23 1.14
CA ALA A 76 6.87 -44.09 1.73
C ALA A 76 7.91 -43.57 0.73
N LYS A 77 7.90 -44.08 -0.51
CA LYS A 77 8.81 -43.63 -1.58
C LYS A 77 8.52 -42.21 -2.04
N ILE A 78 7.25 -41.87 -2.31
CA ILE A 78 6.88 -40.48 -2.67
C ILE A 78 7.25 -39.49 -1.56
N ASN A 79 6.98 -39.83 -0.29
CA ASN A 79 7.33 -38.95 0.82
C ASN A 79 8.86 -38.79 0.96
N LYS A 80 9.65 -39.81 0.63
CA LYS A 80 11.12 -39.75 0.65
C LYS A 80 11.68 -38.90 -0.48
N GLU A 81 11.13 -39.03 -1.69
CA GLU A 81 11.49 -38.22 -2.86
C GLU A 81 11.12 -36.75 -2.65
N GLN A 82 9.89 -36.47 -2.20
CA GLN A 82 9.44 -35.12 -1.86
C GLN A 82 10.26 -34.52 -0.72
N LYS A 83 10.70 -35.30 0.28
CA LYS A 83 11.58 -34.77 1.34
C LYS A 83 12.98 -34.43 0.84
N THR A 84 13.43 -35.07 -0.24
CA THR A 84 14.73 -34.79 -0.86
C THR A 84 14.66 -33.57 -1.78
N GLU A 85 13.61 -33.45 -2.60
CA GLU A 85 13.33 -32.24 -3.39
C GLU A 85 13.03 -31.03 -2.48
N ASN A 86 12.20 -31.20 -1.45
CA ASN A 86 11.92 -30.12 -0.51
C ASN A 86 13.17 -29.70 0.26
N ARG A 87 14.12 -30.59 0.56
CA ARG A 87 15.41 -30.17 1.15
C ARG A 87 16.25 -29.36 0.17
N PHE A 88 16.24 -29.70 -1.12
CA PHE A 88 16.94 -28.94 -2.14
C PHE A 88 16.29 -27.56 -2.36
N PHE A 89 14.97 -27.48 -2.51
CA PHE A 89 14.25 -26.21 -2.65
C PHE A 89 14.18 -25.38 -1.36
N GLN A 90 14.16 -26.01 -0.17
CA GLN A 90 14.24 -25.29 1.12
C GLN A 90 15.64 -24.72 1.36
N ASN A 91 16.70 -25.41 0.92
CA ASN A 91 18.07 -24.94 1.11
C ASN A 91 18.53 -23.95 0.03
N ILE A 92 17.87 -23.90 -1.13
CA ILE A 92 18.14 -22.91 -2.19
C ILE A 92 17.33 -21.61 -1.95
N PHE A 93 16.21 -21.70 -1.24
CA PHE A 93 15.39 -20.54 -0.86
C PHE A 93 15.16 -20.43 0.65
N PRO A 94 16.20 -20.09 1.46
CA PRO A 94 15.99 -19.75 2.87
C PRO A 94 15.20 -18.44 3.06
N PHE A 95 14.76 -17.76 1.98
CA PHE A 95 14.21 -16.40 2.01
C PHE A 95 12.71 -16.29 1.68
N PHE A 96 12.02 -17.38 1.31
CA PHE A 96 10.60 -17.35 0.93
C PHE A 96 9.69 -18.18 1.85
N ARG A 97 9.94 -18.14 3.17
CA ARG A 97 8.83 -18.28 4.12
C ARG A 97 8.00 -16.99 4.00
N LYS A 98 6.66 -17.09 4.03
CA LYS A 98 5.75 -15.94 3.92
C LYS A 98 5.86 -15.03 5.15
N ASP A 99 6.98 -14.35 5.24
CA ASP A 99 7.29 -13.39 6.27
C ASP A 99 6.77 -12.03 5.78
N TYR A 100 5.45 -11.86 5.92
CA TYR A 100 4.80 -10.55 5.77
C TYR A 100 5.42 -9.50 6.72
N THR A 101 6.29 -9.90 7.64
CA THR A 101 7.07 -9.01 8.52
C THR A 101 7.92 -8.02 7.72
N LEU A 102 8.62 -8.44 6.66
CA LEU A 102 9.40 -7.51 5.83
C LEU A 102 8.49 -6.55 5.04
N ILE A 103 7.39 -7.06 4.50
CA ILE A 103 6.40 -6.24 3.78
C ILE A 103 5.73 -5.23 4.72
N PHE A 104 5.46 -5.64 5.97
CA PHE A 104 4.86 -4.82 7.02
C PHE A 104 5.85 -3.76 7.55
N ILE A 105 7.13 -4.10 7.70
CA ILE A 105 8.17 -3.12 8.06
C ILE A 105 8.33 -2.08 6.95
N VAL A 106 8.38 -2.51 5.69
CA VAL A 106 8.50 -1.59 4.55
C VAL A 106 7.26 -0.69 4.44
N SER A 107 6.05 -1.20 4.68
CA SER A 107 4.84 -0.38 4.63
C SER A 107 4.80 0.65 5.76
N ILE A 108 5.21 0.30 6.99
CA ILE A 108 5.32 1.24 8.11
C ILE A 108 6.33 2.34 7.80
N VAL A 109 7.49 1.98 7.25
CA VAL A 109 8.53 2.95 6.90
C VAL A 109 8.02 3.91 5.81
N LEU A 110 7.33 3.41 4.79
CA LEU A 110 6.75 4.24 3.73
C LEU A 110 5.66 5.18 4.26
N ILE A 111 4.79 4.69 5.14
CA ILE A 111 3.74 5.51 5.77
C ILE A 111 4.38 6.61 6.63
N GLY A 112 5.38 6.26 7.45
CA GLY A 112 6.12 7.21 8.27
C GLY A 112 6.84 8.28 7.45
N LEU A 113 7.49 7.88 6.35
CA LEU A 113 8.15 8.80 5.43
C LEU A 113 7.14 9.75 4.78
N SER A 114 5.97 9.23 4.38
CA SER A 114 4.91 10.03 3.74
C SER A 114 4.31 11.05 4.71
N ILE A 115 4.13 10.69 5.99
CA ILE A 115 3.68 11.63 7.04
C ILE A 115 4.76 12.68 7.32
N PHE A 116 6.03 12.28 7.39
CA PHE A 116 7.16 13.18 7.64
C PHE A 116 7.32 14.21 6.52
N LEU A 117 7.26 13.77 5.26
CA LEU A 117 7.27 14.64 4.09
C LEU A 117 6.05 15.57 4.10
N GLY A 118 4.84 15.05 4.34
CA GLY A 118 3.63 15.85 4.45
C GLY A 118 3.76 16.97 5.49
N PHE A 119 4.23 16.65 6.69
CA PHE A 119 4.42 17.64 7.76
C PHE A 119 5.42 18.74 7.37
N PHE A 120 6.48 18.38 6.63
CA PHE A 120 7.47 19.35 6.16
C PHE A 120 6.90 20.28 5.06
N PHE A 121 6.14 19.73 4.11
CA PHE A 121 5.52 20.52 3.04
C PHE A 121 4.39 21.44 3.54
N PHE A 122 3.57 20.99 4.51
CA PHE A 122 2.50 21.81 5.10
C PHE A 122 3.00 22.98 5.94
N LYS A 123 4.26 22.97 6.38
CA LYS A 123 4.85 24.07 7.15
C LYS A 123 5.34 25.24 6.28
N THR A 124 5.18 25.14 4.96
CA THR A 124 5.58 26.16 3.98
C THR A 124 4.39 26.91 3.37
N GLY A 125 3.38 27.20 4.19
CA GLY A 125 2.45 28.28 3.87
C GLY A 125 3.20 29.60 3.88
N LYS A 126 3.49 30.18 2.69
CA LYS A 126 3.89 31.59 2.63
C LYS A 126 2.73 32.38 3.21
N GLU A 127 2.96 33.07 4.33
CA GLU A 127 2.00 34.02 4.89
C GLU A 127 1.71 35.08 3.81
N LYS A 128 0.59 34.94 3.11
CA LYS A 128 0.17 35.90 2.09
C LYS A 128 -0.49 37.07 2.82
N VAL A 129 0.13 38.23 2.72
CA VAL A 129 -0.44 39.50 3.18
C VAL A 129 -0.97 40.23 1.95
N GLU A 130 -2.22 40.64 1.99
CA GLU A 130 -2.76 41.55 0.98
C GLU A 130 -2.66 42.96 1.53
N PHE A 131 -1.92 43.82 0.82
CA PHE A 131 -1.71 45.21 1.17
C PHE A 131 -1.93 46.05 -0.09
N SER A 132 -2.87 46.99 -0.02
CA SER A 132 -3.21 47.88 -1.11
C SER A 132 -3.36 49.31 -0.59
N ALA A 133 -3.11 50.27 -1.48
CA ALA A 133 -3.28 51.68 -1.18
C ALA A 133 -4.03 52.35 -2.33
N SER A 134 -4.94 53.25 -2.01
CA SER A 134 -5.65 54.04 -3.02
C SER A 134 -4.90 55.33 -3.34
N SER A 135 -4.75 55.66 -4.62
CA SER A 135 -4.26 56.97 -5.08
C SER A 135 -2.84 57.32 -4.61
N PHE A 136 -1.84 56.66 -5.21
CA PHE A 136 -0.40 56.86 -4.92
C PHE A 136 0.15 58.25 -5.28
N GLU A 137 -0.59 59.04 -6.06
CA GLU A 137 -0.17 60.35 -6.54
C GLU A 137 -1.24 61.41 -6.18
N GLY A 138 -0.79 62.59 -5.75
CA GLY A 138 -1.68 63.68 -5.34
C GLY A 138 -0.93 64.93 -4.88
N TYR A 139 -1.67 66.02 -4.68
CA TYR A 139 -1.14 67.28 -4.16
C TYR A 139 -1.30 67.35 -2.63
N PRO A 140 -0.29 67.80 -1.88
CA PRO A 140 -0.40 67.91 -0.43
C PRO A 140 -1.41 69.01 0.00
N PRO A 141 -2.16 68.83 1.08
CA PRO A 141 -2.24 67.60 1.89
C PRO A 141 -2.99 66.49 1.15
N HIS A 142 -2.37 65.32 1.02
CA HIS A 142 -2.94 64.17 0.32
C HIS A 142 -3.17 63.02 1.30
N THR A 143 -4.40 62.53 1.38
CA THR A 143 -4.76 61.41 2.26
C THR A 143 -4.82 60.13 1.46
N VAL A 144 -4.00 59.15 1.86
CA VAL A 144 -3.98 57.81 1.27
C VAL A 144 -4.64 56.84 2.24
N ASN A 145 -5.52 55.99 1.71
CA ASN A 145 -6.12 54.90 2.46
C ASN A 145 -5.36 53.61 2.17
N PHE A 146 -4.86 52.99 3.23
CA PHE A 146 -4.13 51.73 3.21
C PHE A 146 -5.05 50.62 3.68
N SER A 147 -5.43 49.72 2.77
CA SER A 147 -6.21 48.53 3.10
C SER A 147 -5.27 47.34 3.28
N TYR A 148 -5.50 46.58 4.34
CA TYR A 148 -4.67 45.44 4.69
C TYR A 148 -5.52 44.25 5.15
N ASP A 149 -5.04 43.05 4.84
CA ASP A 149 -5.52 41.78 5.38
C ASP A 149 -4.33 41.00 5.95
N ILE A 150 -4.31 40.89 7.28
CA ILE A 150 -3.30 40.17 8.06
C ILE A 150 -3.88 38.92 8.73
N SER A 151 -5.00 38.37 8.23
CA SER A 151 -5.62 37.11 8.70
C SER A 151 -4.64 35.95 8.84
N ASN A 152 -3.59 35.94 8.01
CA ASN A 152 -2.59 34.89 7.97
C ASN A 152 -1.38 35.13 8.91
N ILE A 153 -1.35 36.22 9.67
CA ILE A 153 -0.24 36.57 10.58
C ILE A 153 -0.71 36.49 12.05
N GLN A 154 0.01 35.69 12.86
CA GLN A 154 -0.24 35.58 14.31
C GLN A 154 0.56 36.60 15.15
N ASP A 155 1.59 37.22 14.57
CA ASP A 155 2.44 38.21 15.24
C ASP A 155 1.87 39.63 15.11
N SER A 156 2.36 40.55 15.95
CA SER A 156 2.01 41.98 15.83
C SER A 156 2.64 42.59 14.59
N VAL A 157 1.81 43.25 13.77
CA VAL A 157 2.21 43.90 12.51
C VAL A 157 2.13 45.41 12.67
N TYR A 158 3.12 46.12 12.16
CA TYR A 158 3.21 47.58 12.19
C TYR A 158 3.33 48.14 10.78
N LEU A 159 2.63 49.23 10.52
CA LEU A 159 2.84 50.06 9.34
C LEU A 159 3.80 51.18 9.72
N GLN A 160 4.92 51.30 9.01
CA GLN A 160 5.89 52.36 9.21
C GLN A 160 5.93 53.31 8.02
N PHE A 161 5.79 54.61 8.30
CA PHE A 161 5.93 55.67 7.33
C PHE A 161 7.35 56.27 7.37
N ASP A 162 7.96 56.51 6.21
CA ASP A 162 9.28 57.17 6.08
C ASP A 162 9.20 58.69 6.30
N GLU A 163 8.69 59.07 7.47
CA GLU A 163 8.68 60.43 7.99
C GLU A 163 9.86 60.65 8.96
N PRO A 164 10.24 61.91 9.28
CA PRO A 164 11.38 62.19 10.15
C PRO A 164 11.34 61.45 11.49
N ASN A 165 10.14 61.23 12.03
CA ASN A 165 9.91 60.53 13.29
C ASN A 165 9.73 59.01 13.14
N LYS A 166 9.75 58.47 11.91
CA LYS A 166 9.50 57.06 11.57
C LYS A 166 8.27 56.52 12.30
N THR A 167 7.14 57.20 12.14
CA THR A 167 5.88 56.88 12.81
C THR A 167 5.49 55.43 12.53
N LYS A 168 5.29 54.65 13.60
CA LYS A 168 4.84 53.26 13.55
C LYS A 168 3.41 53.17 14.05
N VAL A 169 2.51 52.65 13.24
CA VAL A 169 1.13 52.41 13.60
C VAL A 169 0.91 50.91 13.75
N LEU A 170 0.43 50.47 14.91
CA LEU A 170 0.09 49.08 15.18
C LEU A 170 -1.22 48.73 14.46
N LEU A 171 -1.23 47.61 13.74
CA LEU A 171 -2.43 47.05 13.12
C LEU A 171 -3.15 46.18 14.16
N ASN A 172 -4.20 46.71 14.78
CA ASN A 172 -4.95 46.02 15.83
C ASN A 172 -6.01 45.06 15.29
N GLU A 173 -6.48 45.27 14.06
CA GLU A 173 -7.55 44.50 13.45
C GLU A 173 -6.96 43.49 12.45
N VAL A 174 -7.68 42.38 12.25
CA VAL A 174 -7.26 41.32 11.34
C VAL A 174 -7.30 41.78 9.88
N SER A 175 -8.26 42.64 9.54
CA SER A 175 -8.40 43.29 8.25
C SER A 175 -9.01 44.66 8.47
N GLY A 176 -8.48 45.70 7.85
CA GLY A 176 -8.97 47.06 8.07
C GLY A 176 -8.40 48.08 7.09
N THR A 177 -8.77 49.34 7.29
CA THR A 177 -8.24 50.47 6.52
C THR A 177 -7.65 51.51 7.44
N ILE A 178 -6.47 52.01 7.13
CA ILE A 178 -5.81 53.12 7.83
C ILE A 178 -5.68 54.29 6.86
N SER A 179 -6.13 55.46 7.29
CA SER A 179 -5.94 56.71 6.55
C SER A 179 -4.74 57.45 7.12
N HIS A 180 -3.80 57.85 6.26
CA HIS A 180 -2.67 58.70 6.64
C HIS A 180 -2.55 59.87 5.66
N SER A 181 -2.33 61.07 6.21
CA SER A 181 -2.28 62.31 5.44
C SER A 181 -0.85 62.82 5.29
N PHE A 182 -0.39 62.95 4.06
CA PHE A 182 0.94 63.44 3.72
C PHE A 182 0.89 64.93 3.39
N ILE A 183 1.60 65.73 4.18
CA ILE A 183 1.57 67.20 4.08
C ILE A 183 2.78 67.73 3.29
N ILE A 184 3.89 66.99 3.26
CA ILE A 184 5.12 67.43 2.58
C ILE A 184 5.20 66.74 1.21
N PRO A 185 5.42 67.47 0.11
CA PRO A 185 5.60 66.86 -1.20
C PRO A 185 6.94 66.11 -1.23
N LYS A 186 6.86 64.78 -1.11
CA LYS A 186 8.01 63.87 -1.14
C LYS A 186 7.54 62.48 -1.59
N ILE A 187 8.47 61.68 -2.10
CA ILE A 187 8.28 60.23 -2.21
C ILE A 187 8.40 59.62 -0.82
N TYR A 188 7.35 58.92 -0.38
CA TYR A 188 7.31 58.20 0.88
C TYR A 188 7.45 56.70 0.65
N HIS A 189 8.35 56.07 1.40
CA HIS A 189 8.45 54.62 1.45
C HIS A 189 7.68 54.10 2.66
N ILE A 190 6.81 53.12 2.42
CA ILE A 190 5.95 52.54 3.45
C ILE A 190 6.36 51.09 3.62
N GLN A 191 6.58 50.69 4.86
CA GLN A 191 7.07 49.36 5.20
C GLN A 191 6.11 48.68 6.16
N LEU A 192 5.81 47.41 5.85
CA LEU A 192 5.11 46.53 6.77
C LEU A 192 6.14 45.75 7.59
N LEU A 193 6.12 45.96 8.90
CA LEU A 193 7.06 45.33 9.83
C LEU A 193 6.34 44.30 10.70
N LYS A 194 6.86 43.07 10.68
CA LYS A 194 6.41 41.99 11.57
C LYS A 194 7.32 41.94 12.80
N LYS A 195 6.75 42.07 14.00
CA LYS A 195 7.49 41.87 15.25
C LYS A 195 7.21 40.45 15.77
N ARG A 196 8.20 39.56 15.65
CA ARG A 196 8.13 38.20 16.18
C ARG A 196 7.94 38.27 17.70
N ARG A 197 6.93 37.58 18.24
CA ARG A 197 6.88 37.33 19.70
C ARG A 197 8.08 36.47 20.09
N GLU A 198 9.00 37.03 20.87
CA GLU A 198 9.99 36.22 21.58
C GLU A 198 9.24 35.45 22.67
N SER A 199 9.13 34.13 22.50
CA SER A 199 8.67 33.24 23.56
C SER A 199 9.77 33.17 24.63
N SER A 200 9.68 34.03 25.64
CA SER A 200 10.48 33.89 26.86
C SER A 200 10.01 32.62 27.60
N PHE A 201 10.66 31.49 27.32
CA PHE A 201 10.57 30.28 28.13
C PHE A 201 11.30 30.55 29.44
N GLY A 202 10.58 31.07 30.44
CA GLY A 202 11.07 31.13 31.80
C GLY A 202 11.10 29.73 32.40
N TYR A 203 12.30 29.19 32.65
CA TYR A 203 12.45 28.06 33.56
C TYR A 203 12.10 28.53 34.96
N LYS A 204 11.03 27.97 35.52
CA LYS A 204 10.72 28.10 36.94
C LYS A 204 11.60 27.07 37.66
N ASN A 205 12.59 27.56 38.41
CA ASN A 205 13.39 26.76 39.35
C ASN A 205 12.52 26.19 40.47
#